data_AF-A0A8B8B710-F1
#
_entry.id   AF-A0A8B8B710-F1
#
_cell.length_a   1.000
_cell.length_b   1.000
_cell.length_c   1.000
_cell.angle_alpha   90.00
_cell.angle_beta   90.00
_cell.angle_gamma   90.00
#
_symmetry.space_group_name_H-M   'P 1'
#
loop_
_entity.id
_entity.type
_entity.pdbx_description
1 polymer ?
#
loop_
_entity_poly.entity_id
_entity_poly.type
_entity_poly.pdbx_seq_one_letter_code
_entity_poly.pdbx_strand_id
1 'polypeptide(L)'
;MFSALFDVVKNKSQKIVNYPNAPGHHMESHTRVSYRRNPGFLERIGHSLVGVLVGIALLIGASCLLFWNEGRAVKTAKSLDEGLSRVLVVENVFGMDTNNNGALVYFSGELSTGKKPLVDDLHHVTVNAVKLQRTVEMYQWVETETKREYNEGGQTRTETTYSYDLEWRSTPINSDSFDNPVGHKNSRRFRVESKLQVASPVHVGFYHLSEGLVDQISEFLAIPSDLLPVPHGGYTVYDGMYYMSHNPNSPQAGDIRVMYTYAGLSGESVLGKPDVIPMLSKDIKQ
;
A
#
# COMPACT_ATOMS: atom_id res chain seq x y z
N MET A 1 6.40 -18.66 -34.33
CA MET A 1 5.15 -18.55 -33.56
C MET A 1 5.52 -18.45 -32.08
N PHE A 2 6.12 -17.34 -31.66
CA PHE A 2 6.39 -16.89 -30.27
C PHE A 2 7.20 -15.59 -30.40
N SER A 3 6.53 -14.51 -30.79
CA SER A 3 7.06 -13.15 -30.86
C SER A 3 5.87 -12.20 -30.87
N ALA A 4 5.33 -11.94 -29.68
CA ALA A 4 4.39 -10.86 -29.37
C ALA A 4 3.88 -11.05 -27.93
N LEU A 5 4.75 -10.88 -26.92
CA LEU A 5 4.32 -10.89 -25.53
C LEU A 5 5.36 -10.25 -24.61
N PHE A 6 5.74 -8.99 -24.86
CA PHE A 6 6.33 -8.11 -23.84
C PHE A 6 6.35 -6.68 -24.36
N ASP A 7 5.18 -6.05 -24.45
CA ASP A 7 5.07 -4.61 -24.68
C ASP A 7 3.73 -4.06 -24.18
N VAL A 8 3.45 -4.23 -22.88
CA VAL A 8 2.41 -3.43 -22.20
C VAL A 8 2.78 -3.24 -20.72
N VAL A 9 3.91 -2.58 -20.40
CA VAL A 9 4.12 -1.99 -19.06
C VAL A 9 4.94 -0.73 -19.16
N LYS A 10 4.28 0.42 -19.35
CA LYS A 10 4.59 1.70 -18.68
C LYS A 10 3.59 2.77 -19.15
N ASN A 11 2.38 2.69 -18.64
CA ASN A 11 1.52 3.85 -18.55
C ASN A 11 0.83 3.83 -17.19
N LYS A 12 1.58 4.16 -16.13
CA LYS A 12 0.97 4.59 -14.86
C LYS A 12 0.56 6.06 -15.02
N SER A 13 -0.47 6.29 -15.82
CA SER A 13 -1.36 7.42 -15.56
C SER A 13 -2.09 7.05 -14.27
N GLN A 14 -1.79 7.77 -13.19
CA GLN A 14 -2.59 7.68 -11.97
C GLN A 14 -4.02 8.04 -12.34
N LYS A 15 -4.87 7.03 -12.50
CA LYS A 15 -6.31 7.22 -12.49
C LYS A 15 -6.65 7.80 -11.13
N ILE A 16 -6.96 9.09 -11.11
CA ILE A 16 -7.68 9.73 -10.03
C ILE A 16 -8.95 8.89 -9.86
N VAL A 17 -9.04 8.15 -8.76
CA VAL A 17 -10.27 7.49 -8.36
C VAL A 17 -11.20 8.62 -7.92
N ASN A 18 -12.07 9.06 -8.83
CA ASN A 18 -13.17 9.95 -8.49
C ASN A 18 -14.13 9.16 -7.60
N TYR A 19 -14.21 9.52 -6.33
CA TYR A 19 -15.30 9.12 -5.46
C TYR A 19 -16.50 10.02 -5.79
N PRO A 20 -17.57 9.51 -6.41
CA PRO A 20 -18.76 10.30 -6.65
C PRO A 20 -19.50 10.43 -5.31
N ASN A 21 -19.77 11.67 -4.89
CA ASN A 21 -20.54 12.07 -3.70
C ASN A 21 -19.72 12.46 -2.45
N ALA A 22 -18.76 13.37 -2.59
CA ALA A 22 -18.30 14.20 -1.46
C ALA A 22 -19.27 15.39 -1.28
N PRO A 23 -19.87 15.62 -0.10
CA PRO A 23 -20.69 16.80 0.18
C PRO A 23 -19.84 18.08 0.12
N GLY A 24 -20.45 19.19 -0.30
CA GLY A 24 -19.82 20.48 -0.62
C GLY A 24 -18.55 20.84 0.16
N HIS A 25 -17.44 20.95 -0.55
CA HIS A 25 -16.13 21.33 -0.03
C HIS A 25 -16.08 22.83 0.29
N HIS A 26 -15.89 23.17 1.57
CA HIS A 26 -15.36 24.47 1.97
C HIS A 26 -13.83 24.42 1.76
N MET A 27 -13.37 24.82 0.57
CA MET A 27 -11.93 24.90 0.27
C MET A 27 -11.39 26.24 0.76
N GLU A 28 -10.94 26.31 2.01
CA GLU A 28 -10.19 27.45 2.52
C GLU A 28 -8.77 27.40 1.95
N SER A 29 -8.30 28.51 1.38
CA SER A 29 -6.93 28.59 0.87
C SER A 29 -6.37 29.99 0.99
N HIS A 30 -5.05 30.08 1.10
CA HIS A 30 -4.32 31.34 1.05
C HIS A 30 -2.99 31.17 0.35
N THR A 31 -2.45 32.29 -0.15
CA THR A 31 -1.19 32.30 -0.90
C THR A 31 -0.15 33.16 -0.19
N ARG A 32 1.02 32.59 0.03
CA ARG A 32 2.22 33.29 0.50
C ARG A 32 3.13 33.59 -0.68
N VAL A 33 3.56 34.84 -0.77
CA VAL A 33 4.53 35.28 -1.79
C VAL A 33 5.89 35.45 -1.14
N SER A 34 6.92 34.87 -1.73
CA SER A 34 8.31 35.08 -1.35
C SER A 34 9.15 35.41 -2.57
N TYR A 35 10.20 36.20 -2.38
CA TYR A 35 11.15 36.56 -3.42
C TYR A 35 12.50 35.96 -3.09
N ARG A 36 13.15 35.33 -4.08
CA ARG A 36 14.55 34.92 -4.00
C ARG A 36 15.35 35.63 -5.09
N ARG A 37 16.56 36.08 -4.75
CA ARG A 37 17.45 36.70 -5.74
C ARG A 37 17.92 35.64 -6.74
N ASN A 38 17.87 35.97 -8.02
CA ASN A 38 18.45 35.11 -9.04
C ASN A 38 19.98 35.15 -8.93
N PRO A 39 20.68 34.00 -8.99
CA PRO A 39 22.14 33.98 -8.97
C PRO A 39 22.68 34.80 -10.14
N GLY A 40 23.77 35.53 -9.91
CA GLY A 40 24.40 36.40 -10.91
C GLY A 40 25.03 35.62 -12.06
N PHE A 41 25.36 36.27 -13.18
CA PHE A 41 25.96 35.61 -14.35
C PHE A 41 27.27 34.86 -14.02
N LEU A 42 28.15 35.46 -13.20
CA LEU A 42 29.40 34.83 -12.75
C LEU A 42 29.18 33.66 -11.78
N GLU A 43 28.17 33.77 -10.91
CA GLU A 43 27.75 32.71 -9.98
C GLU A 43 27.16 31.52 -10.76
N ARG A 44 26.34 31.80 -11.78
CA ARG A 44 25.82 30.79 -12.72
C ARG A 44 26.94 30.09 -13.48
N ILE A 45 27.92 30.82 -14.02
CA ILE A 45 29.05 30.24 -14.76
C ILE A 45 29.95 29.38 -13.85
N GLY A 46 30.23 29.86 -12.64
CA GLY A 46 30.99 29.10 -11.64
C GLY A 46 30.31 27.78 -11.30
N HIS A 47 29.00 27.80 -11.06
CA HIS A 47 28.20 26.58 -10.85
C HIS A 47 28.08 25.72 -12.11
N SER A 48 28.02 26.30 -13.31
CA SER A 48 27.95 25.54 -14.56
C SER A 48 29.23 24.78 -14.88
N LEU A 49 30.42 25.36 -14.65
CA LEU A 49 31.69 24.66 -14.91
C LEU A 49 31.91 23.50 -13.94
N VAL A 50 31.60 23.71 -12.65
CA VAL A 50 31.57 22.63 -11.65
C VAL A 50 30.51 21.60 -12.01
N GLY A 51 29.33 22.04 -12.46
CA GLY A 51 28.25 21.18 -12.92
C GLY A 51 28.63 20.31 -14.12
N VAL A 52 29.44 20.80 -15.05
CA VAL A 52 29.97 20.01 -16.18
C VAL A 52 30.94 18.94 -15.70
N LEU A 53 31.88 19.27 -14.82
CA LEU A 53 32.81 18.28 -14.27
C LEU A 53 32.08 17.21 -13.44
N VAL A 54 31.14 17.63 -12.60
CA VAL A 54 30.26 16.72 -11.86
C VAL A 54 29.40 15.90 -12.83
N GLY A 55 28.89 16.50 -13.90
CA GLY A 55 28.12 15.81 -14.94
C GLY A 55 28.93 14.72 -15.66
N ILE A 56 30.18 15.00 -16.02
CA ILE A 56 31.10 14.01 -16.60
C ILE A 56 31.39 12.89 -15.59
N ALA A 57 31.67 13.25 -14.33
CA ALA A 57 31.89 12.27 -13.27
C ALA A 57 30.66 11.39 -13.02
N LEU A 58 29.46 11.98 -13.03
CA LEU A 58 28.19 11.25 -12.95
C LEU A 58 27.94 10.40 -14.19
N LEU A 59 28.35 10.83 -15.38
CA LEU A 59 28.19 10.03 -16.60
C LEU A 59 29.09 8.79 -16.55
N ILE A 60 30.36 8.95 -16.15
CA ILE A 60 31.29 7.83 -15.95
C ILE A 60 30.77 6.92 -14.84
N GLY A 61 30.39 7.50 -13.69
CA GLY A 61 29.84 6.76 -12.55
C GLY A 61 28.57 6.00 -12.89
N ALA A 62 27.62 6.63 -13.59
CA ALA A 62 26.39 6.00 -14.06
C ALA A 62 26.68 4.91 -15.08
N SER A 63 27.65 5.09 -15.97
CA SER A 63 28.07 4.05 -16.93
C SER A 63 28.66 2.85 -16.21
N CYS A 64 29.52 3.06 -15.21
CA CYS A 64 30.04 1.99 -14.35
C CYS A 64 28.93 1.32 -13.54
N LEU A 65 27.99 2.09 -12.99
CA LEU A 65 26.87 1.58 -12.19
C LEU A 65 25.89 0.78 -13.06
N LEU A 66 25.61 1.24 -14.28
CA LEU A 66 24.83 0.51 -15.28
C LEU A 66 25.53 -0.77 -15.68
N PHE A 67 26.83 -0.75 -15.99
CA PHE A 67 27.58 -1.96 -16.32
C PHE A 67 27.60 -2.96 -15.16
N TRP A 68 27.79 -2.49 -13.92
CA TRP A 68 27.67 -3.32 -12.73
C TRP A 68 26.25 -3.89 -12.58
N ASN A 69 25.24 -3.05 -12.83
CA ASN A 69 23.84 -3.45 -12.73
C ASN A 69 23.46 -4.47 -13.81
N GLU A 70 23.88 -4.28 -15.05
CA GLU A 70 23.71 -5.23 -16.15
C GLU A 70 24.45 -6.53 -15.87
N GLY A 71 25.69 -6.45 -15.40
CA GLY A 71 26.46 -7.63 -14.99
C GLY A 71 25.76 -8.42 -13.88
N ARG A 72 25.15 -7.76 -12.90
CA ARG A 72 24.30 -8.42 -11.90
C ARG A 72 23.00 -8.93 -12.49
N ALA A 73 22.30 -8.15 -13.31
CA ALA A 73 21.02 -8.51 -13.91
C ALA A 73 21.15 -9.75 -14.81
N VAL A 74 22.21 -9.83 -15.62
CA VAL A 74 22.51 -11.00 -16.46
C VAL A 74 22.85 -12.22 -15.60
N LYS A 75 23.65 -12.06 -14.54
CA LYS A 75 23.94 -13.16 -13.60
C LYS A 75 22.68 -13.65 -12.89
N THR A 76 21.83 -12.73 -12.44
CA THR A 76 20.55 -13.05 -11.79
C THR A 76 19.60 -13.73 -12.76
N ALA A 77 19.44 -13.20 -13.99
CA ALA A 77 18.62 -13.80 -15.03
C ALA A 77 19.08 -15.23 -15.36
N LYS A 78 20.39 -15.45 -15.52
CA LYS A 78 20.96 -16.78 -15.74
C LYS A 78 20.73 -17.72 -14.55
N SER A 79 20.92 -17.24 -13.32
CA SER A 79 20.64 -18.06 -12.12
C SER A 79 19.16 -18.36 -11.92
N LEU A 80 18.28 -17.46 -12.38
CA LEU A 80 16.83 -17.64 -12.31
C LEU A 80 16.37 -18.63 -13.39
N ASP A 81 16.92 -18.56 -14.60
CA ASP A 81 16.69 -19.52 -15.68
C ASP A 81 17.19 -20.93 -15.31
N GLU A 82 18.39 -21.02 -14.74
CA GLU A 82 18.92 -22.27 -14.16
C GLU A 82 18.13 -22.77 -12.94
N GLY A 83 17.42 -21.88 -12.24
CA GLY A 83 16.54 -22.22 -11.12
C GLY A 83 15.15 -22.68 -11.58
N LEU A 84 14.57 -21.98 -12.56
CA LEU A 84 13.25 -22.26 -13.15
C LEU A 84 13.26 -23.56 -13.95
N SER A 85 14.36 -23.87 -14.64
CA SER A 85 14.56 -25.15 -15.32
C SER A 85 14.64 -26.37 -14.38
N ARG A 86 14.70 -26.15 -13.07
CA ARG A 86 14.69 -27.19 -12.04
C ARG A 86 13.43 -27.16 -11.15
N VAL A 87 12.39 -26.43 -11.56
CA VAL A 87 11.14 -26.38 -10.81
C VAL A 87 10.43 -27.71 -10.89
N LEU A 88 10.22 -28.33 -9.74
CA LEU A 88 9.39 -29.52 -9.62
C LEU A 88 7.94 -29.07 -9.38
N VAL A 89 7.04 -29.48 -10.25
CA VAL A 89 5.60 -29.27 -10.06
C VAL A 89 5.08 -30.40 -9.16
N VAL A 90 4.63 -30.06 -7.96
CA VAL A 90 3.95 -31.02 -7.08
C VAL A 90 2.47 -31.00 -7.42
N GLU A 91 2.03 -32.08 -8.06
CA GLU A 91 0.62 -32.27 -8.45
C GLU A 91 -0.27 -32.70 -7.28
N ASN A 92 0.30 -33.33 -6.25
CA ASN A 92 -0.44 -33.83 -5.09
C ASN A 92 0.06 -33.20 -3.78
N VAL A 93 -0.66 -32.20 -3.30
CA VAL A 93 -0.38 -31.51 -2.03
C VAL A 93 -0.69 -32.35 -0.77
N PHE A 94 -1.29 -33.53 -0.95
CA PHE A 94 -1.58 -34.51 0.10
C PHE A 94 -0.65 -35.75 -0.01
N GLY A 95 0.35 -35.73 -0.88
CA GLY A 95 1.37 -36.77 -0.98
C GLY A 95 2.62 -36.41 -0.20
N MET A 96 3.15 -37.33 0.60
CA MET A 96 4.49 -37.17 1.19
C MET A 96 5.54 -37.59 0.17
N ASP A 97 6.28 -36.63 -0.41
CA ASP A 97 7.48 -36.91 -1.18
C ASP A 97 8.69 -36.31 -0.47
N THR A 98 9.49 -37.17 0.16
CA THR A 98 10.69 -36.78 0.92
C THR A 98 11.88 -36.41 0.02
N ASN A 99 11.77 -36.60 -1.31
CA ASN A 99 12.87 -36.34 -2.25
C ASN A 99 13.00 -34.86 -2.67
N ASN A 100 12.08 -33.99 -2.25
CA ASN A 100 12.02 -32.60 -2.72
C ASN A 100 12.68 -31.57 -1.78
N ASN A 101 13.37 -32.02 -0.72
CA ASN A 101 14.07 -31.13 0.21
C ASN A 101 15.21 -30.36 -0.48
N GLY A 102 15.12 -29.02 -0.47
CA GLY A 102 16.09 -28.11 -1.09
C GLY A 102 15.88 -27.84 -2.59
N ALA A 103 14.85 -28.43 -3.20
CA ALA A 103 14.44 -28.16 -4.57
C ALA A 103 13.47 -26.96 -4.63
N LEU A 104 13.46 -26.26 -5.77
CA LEU A 104 12.44 -25.25 -6.04
C LEU A 104 11.15 -25.97 -6.45
N VAL A 105 10.11 -25.86 -5.64
CA VAL A 105 8.84 -26.55 -5.83
C VAL A 105 7.75 -25.55 -6.16
N TYR A 106 6.98 -25.85 -7.20
CA TYR A 106 5.72 -25.19 -7.51
C TYR A 106 4.56 -26.09 -7.09
N PHE A 107 3.63 -25.56 -6.30
CA PHE A 107 2.41 -26.27 -5.93
C PHE A 107 1.23 -25.30 -5.91
N SER A 108 0.03 -25.83 -6.06
CA SER A 108 -1.21 -25.07 -5.95
C SER A 108 -2.21 -25.91 -5.18
N GLY A 109 -2.98 -25.27 -4.31
CA GLY A 109 -4.01 -25.95 -3.54
C GLY A 109 -4.78 -24.99 -2.66
N GLU A 110 -5.83 -25.52 -2.05
CA GLU A 110 -6.70 -24.80 -1.13
C GLU A 110 -5.94 -24.41 0.14
N LEU A 111 -6.09 -23.17 0.55
CA LEU A 111 -5.58 -22.68 1.83
C LEU A 111 -6.37 -23.29 2.99
N SER A 112 -5.63 -23.65 4.03
CA SER A 112 -6.18 -24.14 5.29
C SER A 112 -5.43 -23.53 6.48
N THR A 113 -6.17 -23.08 7.47
CA THR A 113 -5.66 -22.49 8.71
C THR A 113 -5.99 -23.38 9.91
N GLY A 114 -5.48 -23.04 11.09
CA GLY A 114 -5.87 -23.71 12.33
C GLY A 114 -7.39 -23.68 12.59
N LYS A 115 -7.87 -24.56 13.48
CA LYS A 115 -9.32 -24.74 13.76
C LYS A 115 -10.04 -23.50 14.32
N LYS A 116 -9.32 -22.49 14.80
CA LYS A 116 -9.90 -21.28 15.39
C LYS A 116 -9.90 -20.16 14.35
N PRO A 117 -11.04 -19.49 14.11
CA PRO A 117 -11.09 -18.35 13.21
C PRO A 117 -10.35 -17.14 13.80
N LEU A 118 -10.01 -16.19 12.94
CA LEU A 118 -9.52 -14.88 13.36
C LEU A 118 -10.71 -14.06 13.87
N VAL A 119 -10.55 -13.40 15.02
CA VAL A 119 -11.60 -12.62 15.67
C VAL A 119 -11.06 -11.24 16.02
N ASP A 120 -11.70 -10.19 15.52
CA ASP A 120 -11.42 -8.84 15.94
C ASP A 120 -11.97 -8.57 17.35
N ASP A 121 -11.18 -7.90 18.18
CA ASP A 121 -11.52 -7.63 19.58
C ASP A 121 -12.50 -6.47 19.77
N LEU A 122 -12.57 -5.55 18.81
CA LEU A 122 -13.38 -4.33 18.93
C LEU A 122 -14.82 -4.57 18.49
N HIS A 123 -15.01 -5.16 17.31
CA HIS A 123 -16.35 -5.39 16.73
C HIS A 123 -16.73 -6.87 16.62
N HIS A 124 -15.90 -7.78 17.16
CA HIS A 124 -16.14 -9.23 17.12
C HIS A 124 -16.32 -9.82 15.72
N VAL A 125 -15.80 -9.13 14.70
CA VAL A 125 -15.75 -9.60 13.32
C VAL A 125 -14.93 -10.88 13.27
N THR A 126 -15.53 -11.95 12.78
CA THR A 126 -14.95 -13.29 12.77
C THR A 126 -14.82 -13.79 11.34
N VAL A 127 -13.62 -14.25 10.96
CA VAL A 127 -13.37 -14.81 9.62
C VAL A 127 -12.46 -16.03 9.71
N ASN A 128 -12.76 -17.05 8.90
CA ASN A 128 -11.81 -18.14 8.67
C ASN A 128 -10.98 -17.82 7.42
N ALA A 129 -9.86 -17.13 7.63
CA ALA A 129 -8.96 -16.72 6.56
C ALA A 129 -7.53 -16.62 7.11
N VAL A 130 -6.57 -16.48 6.20
CA VAL A 130 -5.15 -16.30 6.54
C VAL A 130 -4.91 -14.95 7.18
N LYS A 131 -5.59 -13.89 6.73
CA LYS A 131 -5.47 -12.54 7.31
C LYS A 131 -6.84 -11.91 7.57
N LEU A 132 -6.93 -11.17 8.67
CA LEU A 132 -8.03 -10.26 9.00
C LEU A 132 -7.43 -8.89 9.28
N GLN A 133 -7.86 -7.88 8.54
CA GLN A 133 -7.37 -6.52 8.67
C GLN A 133 -8.51 -5.58 9.05
N ARG A 134 -8.29 -4.85 10.14
CA ARG A 134 -9.07 -3.68 10.55
C ARG A 134 -8.34 -2.44 10.09
N THR A 135 -8.92 -1.69 9.16
CA THR A 135 -8.39 -0.40 8.68
C THR A 135 -9.23 0.72 9.28
N VAL A 136 -8.58 1.56 10.07
CA VAL A 136 -9.20 2.72 10.72
C VAL A 136 -8.74 3.99 10.02
N GLU A 137 -9.69 4.85 9.70
CA GLU A 137 -9.43 6.17 9.17
C GLU A 137 -10.19 7.22 9.98
N MET A 138 -9.57 8.39 10.12
CA MET A 138 -10.18 9.55 10.75
C MET A 138 -10.39 10.63 9.70
N TYR A 139 -11.58 11.22 9.68
CA TYR A 139 -11.88 12.39 8.86
C TYR A 139 -11.22 13.60 9.50
N GLN A 140 -10.25 14.19 8.83
CA GLN A 140 -9.38 15.20 9.44
C GLN A 140 -8.85 16.17 8.40
N TRP A 141 -8.42 17.35 8.84
CA TRP A 141 -7.88 18.38 7.97
C TRP A 141 -6.56 17.93 7.35
N VAL A 142 -6.39 18.22 6.08
CA VAL A 142 -5.19 17.98 5.28
C VAL A 142 -4.79 19.31 4.66
N GLU A 143 -3.54 19.71 4.87
CA GLU A 143 -2.93 20.84 4.16
C GLU A 143 -2.25 20.35 2.87
N THR A 144 -2.60 20.96 1.75
CA THR A 144 -1.92 20.74 0.46
C THR A 144 -1.18 22.00 0.03
N GLU A 145 0.09 21.85 -0.32
CA GLU A 145 0.97 22.94 -0.75
C GLU A 145 1.18 22.90 -2.28
N THR A 146 0.87 24.01 -2.96
CA THR A 146 1.13 24.18 -4.41
C THR A 146 2.06 25.36 -4.65
N LYS A 147 3.17 25.14 -5.36
CA LYS A 147 4.17 26.18 -5.66
C LYS A 147 4.14 26.59 -7.12
N ARG A 148 4.21 27.90 -7.38
CA ARG A 148 4.42 28.49 -8.70
C ARG A 148 5.58 29.47 -8.64
N GLU A 149 6.46 29.41 -9.63
CA GLU A 149 7.64 30.27 -9.72
C GLU A 149 7.60 31.13 -10.98
N TYR A 150 7.88 32.42 -10.81
CA TYR A 150 7.89 33.43 -11.88
C TYR A 150 9.24 34.14 -11.91
N ASN A 151 9.86 34.21 -13.08
CA ASN A 151 11.13 34.90 -13.27
C ASN A 151 10.88 36.38 -13.60
N GLU A 152 11.29 37.27 -12.71
CA GLU A 152 11.12 38.73 -12.83
C GLU A 152 12.48 39.41 -12.96
N GLY A 153 13.20 39.10 -14.04
CA GLY A 153 14.34 39.91 -14.51
C GLY A 153 15.48 40.17 -13.51
N GLY A 154 15.66 39.33 -12.49
CA GLY A 154 16.66 39.53 -11.42
C GLY A 154 16.29 38.87 -10.10
N GLN A 155 15.02 38.52 -9.91
CA GLN A 155 14.50 37.75 -8.79
C GLN A 155 13.56 36.66 -9.31
N THR A 156 13.39 35.56 -8.56
CA THR A 156 12.29 34.62 -8.73
C THR A 156 11.25 34.93 -7.66
N ARG A 157 10.02 35.21 -8.10
CA ARG A 157 8.84 35.24 -7.23
C ARG A 157 8.29 33.83 -7.09
N THR A 158 8.23 33.31 -5.87
CA THR A 158 7.61 32.03 -5.54
C THR A 158 6.28 32.31 -4.84
N GLU A 159 5.19 31.89 -5.46
CA GLU A 159 3.86 31.85 -4.87
C GLU A 159 3.60 30.45 -4.33
N THR A 160 3.40 30.33 -3.02
CA THR A 160 3.05 29.08 -2.35
C THR A 160 1.61 29.19 -1.88
N THR A 161 0.73 28.37 -2.44
CA THR A 161 -0.68 28.31 -2.06
C THR A 161 -0.90 27.11 -1.15
N TYR A 162 -1.46 27.36 0.03
CA TYR A 162 -1.89 26.34 0.97
C TYR A 162 -3.41 26.18 0.84
N SER A 163 -3.89 24.95 0.70
CA SER A 163 -5.32 24.63 0.73
C SER A 163 -5.62 23.62 1.83
N TYR A 164 -6.78 23.75 2.46
CA TYR A 164 -7.21 22.93 3.58
C TYR A 164 -8.49 22.19 3.21
N ASP A 165 -8.43 20.87 3.24
CA ASP A 165 -9.56 20.00 2.94
C ASP A 165 -9.71 18.93 4.01
N LEU A 166 -10.96 18.52 4.28
CA LEU A 166 -11.23 17.39 5.15
C LEU A 166 -11.19 16.09 4.34
N GLU A 167 -10.34 15.16 4.78
CA GLU A 167 -10.18 13.86 4.12
C GLU A 167 -10.09 12.73 5.14
N TRP A 168 -10.50 11.55 4.71
CA TRP A 168 -10.24 10.31 5.45
C TRP A 168 -8.77 9.95 5.32
N ARG A 169 -8.07 9.85 6.45
CA ARG A 169 -6.66 9.46 6.50
C ARG A 169 -6.48 8.36 7.54
N SER A 170 -5.62 7.38 7.23
CA SER A 170 -5.32 6.23 8.10
C SER A 170 -4.26 6.53 9.16
N THR A 171 -3.64 7.72 9.12
CA THR A 171 -2.65 8.19 10.09
C THR A 171 -3.05 9.56 10.65
N PRO A 172 -2.69 9.86 11.91
CA PRO A 172 -2.94 11.17 12.49
C PRO A 172 -2.03 12.23 11.86
N ILE A 173 -2.64 13.31 11.39
CA ILE A 173 -1.94 14.48 10.85
C ILE A 173 -1.79 15.52 11.95
N ASN A 174 -0.55 15.92 12.22
CA ASN A 174 -0.25 16.97 13.17
C ASN A 174 -0.64 18.35 12.60
N SER A 175 -1.86 18.79 12.85
CA SER A 175 -2.33 20.11 12.40
C SER A 175 -1.58 21.30 13.01
N ASP A 176 -0.76 21.11 14.05
CA ASP A 176 0.05 22.19 14.60
C ASP A 176 1.19 22.62 13.66
N SER A 177 1.54 21.80 12.66
CA SER A 177 2.54 22.13 11.65
C SER A 177 1.93 22.73 10.38
N PHE A 178 0.62 22.99 10.34
CA PHE A 178 -0.01 23.70 9.22
C PHE A 178 0.45 25.16 9.20
N ASP A 179 0.49 25.76 8.01
CA ASP A 179 0.77 27.18 7.80
C ASP A 179 -0.29 28.05 8.50
N ASN A 180 -1.58 27.67 8.40
CA ASN A 180 -2.67 28.25 9.17
C ASN A 180 -3.44 27.19 10.00
N PRO A 181 -3.06 26.96 11.27
CA PRO A 181 -3.70 25.97 12.13
C PRO A 181 -5.03 26.44 12.75
N VAL A 182 -5.39 27.72 12.64
CA VAL A 182 -6.62 28.26 13.20
C VAL A 182 -7.79 27.76 12.35
N GLY A 183 -8.80 27.12 12.97
CA GLY A 183 -9.92 26.50 12.26
C GLY A 183 -9.65 25.07 11.77
N HIS A 184 -8.38 24.67 11.64
CA HIS A 184 -7.95 23.39 11.05
C HIS A 184 -7.38 22.40 12.07
N LYS A 185 -7.96 22.32 13.27
CA LYS A 185 -7.42 21.46 14.35
C LYS A 185 -7.81 20.00 14.18
N ASN A 186 -6.81 19.11 14.25
CA ASN A 186 -6.98 17.66 14.25
C ASN A 186 -6.73 17.05 15.63
N SER A 187 -7.33 15.89 15.89
CA SER A 187 -6.95 15.06 17.04
C SER A 187 -5.53 14.51 16.84
N ARG A 188 -4.70 14.56 17.90
CA ARG A 188 -3.32 14.05 17.86
C ARG A 188 -3.23 12.53 17.74
N ARG A 189 -4.30 11.80 18.06
CA ARG A 189 -4.35 10.34 18.07
C ARG A 189 -5.72 9.83 17.69
N PHE A 190 -5.77 8.62 17.14
CA PHE A 190 -7.02 7.93 16.91
C PHE A 190 -7.47 7.28 18.21
N ARG A 191 -8.78 7.15 18.42
CA ARG A 191 -9.32 6.42 19.58
C ARG A 191 -9.24 4.90 19.40
N VAL A 192 -9.11 4.47 18.15
CA VAL A 192 -9.01 3.08 17.72
C VAL A 192 -7.88 2.97 16.71
N GLU A 193 -7.12 1.89 16.77
CA GLU A 193 -6.00 1.65 15.86
C GLU A 193 -6.33 0.55 14.84
N SER A 194 -5.75 0.71 13.65
CA SER A 194 -5.72 -0.35 12.64
C SER A 194 -4.99 -1.57 13.18
N LYS A 195 -5.43 -2.76 12.80
CA LYS A 195 -4.89 -4.03 13.29
C LYS A 195 -4.88 -5.06 12.17
N LEU A 196 -3.76 -5.73 11.99
CA LEU A 196 -3.64 -6.89 11.11
C LEU A 196 -3.45 -8.13 11.98
N GLN A 197 -4.31 -9.12 11.80
CA GLN A 197 -4.16 -10.44 12.38
C GLN A 197 -3.80 -11.42 11.28
N VAL A 198 -2.85 -12.31 11.58
CA VAL A 198 -2.38 -13.35 10.66
C VAL A 198 -2.56 -14.69 11.34
N ALA A 199 -3.21 -15.63 10.66
CA ALA A 199 -3.38 -16.98 11.15
C ALA A 199 -2.02 -17.70 11.20
N SER A 200 -1.84 -18.52 12.22
CA SER A 200 -0.70 -19.42 12.33
C SER A 200 -1.15 -20.69 13.07
N PRO A 201 -0.91 -21.88 12.52
CA PRO A 201 -0.24 -22.18 11.25
C PRO A 201 -1.12 -21.95 10.00
N VAL A 202 -0.49 -21.87 8.82
CA VAL A 202 -1.14 -21.80 7.49
C VAL A 202 -0.61 -22.94 6.63
N HIS A 203 -1.50 -23.64 5.94
CA HIS A 203 -1.19 -24.82 5.15
C HIS A 203 -1.81 -24.79 3.76
N VAL A 204 -1.19 -25.56 2.87
CA VAL A 204 -1.81 -26.05 1.64
C VAL A 204 -1.56 -27.56 1.61
N GLY A 205 -2.63 -28.35 1.76
CA GLY A 205 -2.50 -29.79 1.99
C GLY A 205 -1.66 -30.09 3.23
N PHE A 206 -0.59 -30.87 3.08
CA PHE A 206 0.35 -31.20 4.16
C PHE A 206 1.51 -30.22 4.31
N TYR A 207 1.59 -29.18 3.49
CA TYR A 207 2.71 -28.24 3.50
C TYR A 207 2.44 -27.03 4.38
N HIS A 208 3.35 -26.71 5.30
CA HIS A 208 3.29 -25.50 6.10
C HIS A 208 3.90 -24.31 5.33
N LEU A 209 3.19 -23.19 5.28
CA LEU A 209 3.64 -21.98 4.62
C LEU A 209 4.55 -21.19 5.57
N SER A 210 5.72 -20.77 5.08
CA SER A 210 6.59 -19.86 5.82
C SER A 210 5.99 -18.46 5.90
N GLU A 211 6.41 -17.64 6.87
CA GLU A 211 5.95 -16.25 7.01
C GLU A 211 6.09 -15.46 5.70
N GLY A 212 7.21 -15.62 4.98
CA GLY A 212 7.42 -14.96 3.70
C GLY A 212 6.45 -15.39 2.59
N LEU A 213 5.94 -16.63 2.60
CA LEU A 213 4.89 -17.06 1.68
C LEU A 213 3.52 -16.55 2.13
N VAL A 214 3.26 -16.53 3.44
CA VAL A 214 2.04 -15.93 4.00
C VAL A 214 1.98 -14.43 3.69
N ASP A 215 3.11 -13.72 3.70
CA ASP A 215 3.20 -12.30 3.36
C ASP A 215 2.81 -12.00 1.90
N GLN A 216 3.06 -12.94 0.98
CA GLN A 216 2.65 -12.81 -0.43
C GLN A 216 1.12 -12.88 -0.63
N ILE A 217 0.37 -13.35 0.38
CA ILE A 217 -1.10 -13.32 0.35
C ILE A 217 -1.55 -11.88 0.68
N SER A 218 -1.64 -11.04 -0.35
CA SER A 218 -1.90 -9.61 -0.23
C SER A 218 -3.19 -9.12 -0.89
N GLU A 219 -3.97 -10.01 -1.50
CA GLU A 219 -5.26 -9.67 -2.10
C GLU A 219 -6.33 -9.61 -1.00
N PHE A 220 -6.66 -8.39 -0.58
CA PHE A 220 -7.65 -8.14 0.47
C PHE A 220 -9.03 -7.87 -0.12
N LEU A 221 -10.03 -8.59 0.39
CA LEU A 221 -11.45 -8.41 0.04
C LEU A 221 -12.21 -7.83 1.23
N ALA A 222 -13.13 -6.91 0.97
CA ALA A 222 -13.99 -6.32 2.00
C ALA A 222 -15.01 -7.35 2.50
N ILE A 223 -15.26 -7.36 3.81
CA ILE A 223 -16.36 -8.15 4.37
C ILE A 223 -17.69 -7.48 4.02
N PRO A 224 -18.64 -8.20 3.39
CA PRO A 224 -19.97 -7.69 3.08
C PRO A 224 -20.70 -7.14 4.31
N SER A 225 -21.46 -6.06 4.12
CA SER A 225 -22.13 -5.33 5.21
C SER A 225 -23.14 -6.17 5.99
N ASP A 226 -23.77 -7.14 5.33
CA ASP A 226 -24.75 -8.08 5.90
C ASP A 226 -24.12 -9.15 6.79
N LEU A 227 -22.80 -9.35 6.67
CA LEU A 227 -22.02 -10.27 7.49
C LEU A 227 -21.31 -9.58 8.66
N LEU A 228 -21.36 -8.24 8.73
CA LEU A 228 -20.82 -7.49 9.85
C LEU A 228 -21.73 -7.63 11.09
N PRO A 229 -21.16 -7.93 12.27
CA PRO A 229 -21.89 -7.89 13.53
C PRO A 229 -22.60 -6.56 13.78
N VAL A 230 -23.67 -6.60 14.58
CA VAL A 230 -24.32 -5.37 15.04
C VAL A 230 -23.32 -4.56 15.88
N PRO A 231 -23.06 -3.29 15.55
CA PRO A 231 -22.10 -2.47 16.27
C PRO A 231 -22.53 -2.23 17.72
N HIS A 232 -21.53 -2.13 18.60
CA HIS A 232 -21.67 -1.63 19.96
C HIS A 232 -20.83 -0.36 20.13
N GLY A 233 -20.98 0.37 21.24
CA GLY A 233 -20.07 1.48 21.57
C GLY A 233 -20.24 2.75 20.73
N GLY A 234 -21.43 2.99 20.16
CA GLY A 234 -21.73 4.23 19.42
C GLY A 234 -21.34 4.20 17.93
N TYR A 235 -21.09 3.02 17.38
CA TYR A 235 -20.87 2.84 15.94
C TYR A 235 -22.19 2.58 15.21
N THR A 236 -22.26 3.02 13.95
CA THR A 236 -23.32 2.66 12.99
C THR A 236 -22.70 1.99 11.77
N VAL A 237 -23.36 0.96 11.24
CA VAL A 237 -22.92 0.35 9.96
C VAL A 237 -23.54 1.12 8.81
N TYR A 238 -22.70 1.56 7.87
CA TYR A 238 -23.12 2.21 6.63
C TYR A 238 -22.13 1.83 5.52
N ASP A 239 -22.65 1.44 4.35
CA ASP A 239 -21.84 1.10 3.18
C ASP A 239 -20.68 0.12 3.45
N GLY A 240 -20.95 -0.95 4.20
CA GLY A 240 -19.95 -1.97 4.53
C GLY A 240 -18.86 -1.55 5.53
N MET A 241 -19.03 -0.42 6.22
CA MET A 241 -18.07 0.07 7.22
C MET A 241 -18.77 0.47 8.52
N TYR A 242 -18.03 0.42 9.62
CA TYR A 242 -18.47 1.00 10.88
C TYR A 242 -18.08 2.48 10.94
N TYR A 243 -19.00 3.34 11.35
CA TYR A 243 -18.78 4.76 11.53
C TYR A 243 -19.04 5.15 12.98
N MET A 244 -18.09 5.86 13.59
CA MET A 244 -18.30 6.63 14.82
C MET A 244 -18.47 8.09 14.41
N SER A 245 -19.67 8.42 13.96
CA SER A 245 -20.07 9.74 13.44
C SER A 245 -21.55 9.97 13.76
N HIS A 246 -21.97 11.24 13.84
CA HIS A 246 -23.39 11.59 13.94
C HIS A 246 -24.14 11.35 12.63
N ASN A 247 -23.47 11.54 11.48
CA ASN A 247 -24.03 11.31 10.15
C ASN A 247 -22.93 10.90 9.16
N PRO A 248 -22.86 9.61 8.77
CA PRO A 248 -21.86 9.12 7.82
C PRO A 248 -21.85 9.85 6.46
N ASN A 249 -22.99 10.43 6.05
CA ASN A 249 -23.11 11.19 4.80
C ASN A 249 -22.68 12.66 4.92
N SER A 250 -22.38 13.13 6.13
CA SER A 250 -21.87 14.48 6.39
C SER A 250 -20.84 14.39 7.52
N PRO A 251 -19.66 13.79 7.24
CA PRO A 251 -18.65 13.55 8.26
C PRO A 251 -18.04 14.86 8.76
N GLN A 252 -17.62 14.88 10.01
CA GLN A 252 -16.97 16.01 10.67
C GLN A 252 -15.55 15.68 11.11
N ALA A 253 -14.73 16.70 11.32
CA ALA A 253 -13.36 16.52 11.79
C ALA A 253 -13.34 15.70 13.11
N GLY A 254 -12.60 14.61 13.11
CA GLY A 254 -12.51 13.67 14.24
C GLY A 254 -13.43 12.46 14.15
N ASP A 255 -14.36 12.41 13.19
CA ASP A 255 -15.16 11.21 12.92
C ASP A 255 -14.26 10.07 12.47
N ILE A 256 -14.63 8.84 12.84
CA ILE A 256 -13.85 7.63 12.54
C ILE A 256 -14.69 6.70 11.69
N ARG A 257 -14.06 6.09 10.67
CA ARG A 257 -14.61 4.93 9.97
C ARG A 257 -13.67 3.74 10.08
N VAL A 258 -14.25 2.54 10.11
CA VAL A 258 -13.53 1.28 10.25
C VAL A 258 -14.01 0.31 9.18
N MET A 259 -13.08 -0.15 8.36
CA MET A 259 -13.30 -1.16 7.33
C MET A 259 -12.64 -2.47 7.74
N TYR A 260 -13.34 -3.58 7.51
CA TYR A 260 -12.78 -4.91 7.68
C TYR A 260 -12.56 -5.59 6.34
N THR A 261 -11.35 -6.09 6.15
CA THR A 261 -10.96 -6.87 4.98
C THR A 261 -10.30 -8.17 5.42
N TYR A 262 -10.34 -9.18 4.55
CA TYR A 262 -9.67 -10.46 4.76
C TYR A 262 -8.86 -10.85 3.53
N ALA A 263 -7.89 -11.74 3.70
CA ALA A 263 -7.13 -12.32 2.58
C ALA A 263 -6.89 -13.82 2.83
N GLY A 264 -7.00 -14.63 1.77
CA GLY A 264 -6.78 -16.07 1.81
C GLY A 264 -7.88 -16.81 2.59
N LEU A 265 -9.07 -16.95 2.02
CA LEU A 265 -10.16 -17.73 2.64
C LEU A 265 -9.70 -19.16 2.94
N SER A 266 -10.06 -19.63 4.13
CA SER A 266 -9.74 -20.95 4.65
C SER A 266 -11.04 -21.69 4.92
N GLY A 267 -11.20 -22.86 4.28
CA GLY A 267 -12.44 -23.64 4.39
C GLY A 267 -13.62 -22.99 3.66
N GLU A 268 -14.71 -23.75 3.57
CA GLU A 268 -15.97 -23.23 3.03
C GLU A 268 -16.68 -22.38 4.10
N SER A 269 -17.18 -21.22 3.68
CA SER A 269 -17.89 -20.28 4.55
C SER A 269 -18.94 -19.50 3.78
N VAL A 270 -19.71 -18.67 4.48
CA VAL A 270 -20.62 -17.69 3.87
C VAL A 270 -19.92 -16.69 2.94
N LEU A 271 -18.60 -16.51 3.09
CA LEU A 271 -17.80 -15.65 2.22
C LEU A 271 -17.35 -16.35 0.93
N GLY A 272 -17.51 -17.68 0.84
CA GLY A 272 -17.16 -18.47 -0.34
C GLY A 272 -16.37 -19.74 -0.02
N LYS A 273 -15.79 -20.30 -1.09
CA LYS A 273 -14.91 -21.47 -1.04
C LYS A 273 -13.49 -21.07 -0.60
N PRO A 274 -12.66 -22.03 -0.14
CA PRO A 274 -11.25 -21.76 0.16
C PRO A 274 -10.53 -21.18 -1.05
N ASP A 275 -9.61 -20.26 -0.80
CA ASP A 275 -8.79 -19.69 -1.87
C ASP A 275 -7.73 -20.71 -2.31
N VAL A 276 -7.53 -20.81 -3.63
CA VAL A 276 -6.49 -21.65 -4.24
C VAL A 276 -5.37 -20.74 -4.71
N ILE A 277 -4.17 -20.91 -4.12
CA ILE A 277 -3.03 -20.03 -4.42
C ILE A 277 -1.87 -20.83 -5.01
N PRO A 278 -1.35 -20.43 -6.20
CA PRO A 278 -0.11 -20.97 -6.73
C PRO A 278 1.08 -20.44 -5.94
N MET A 279 1.93 -21.34 -5.46
CA MET A 279 3.09 -21.01 -4.63
C MET A 279 4.37 -21.59 -5.24
N LEU A 280 5.45 -20.81 -5.16
CA LEU A 280 6.80 -21.22 -5.53
C LEU A 280 7.70 -21.11 -4.30
N SER A 281 8.24 -22.22 -3.83
CA SER A 281 9.07 -22.26 -2.61
C SER A 281 10.32 -23.10 -2.80
N LYS A 282 11.45 -22.64 -2.24
CA LYS A 282 12.73 -23.38 -2.25
C LYS A 282 12.94 -24.26 -1.01
N ASP A 283 12.11 -24.08 0.02
CA ASP A 283 12.22 -24.77 1.29
C ASP A 283 10.82 -24.96 1.88
N ILE A 284 10.17 -26.06 1.51
CA ILE A 284 8.91 -26.44 2.14
C ILE A 284 9.24 -27.34 3.34
N LYS A 285 8.97 -26.86 4.54
CA LYS A 285 8.99 -27.71 5.73
C LYS A 285 7.67 -28.48 5.78
N GLN A 286 7.80 -29.81 5.77
CA GLN A 286 6.71 -30.74 6.04
C GLN A 286 6.43 -30.77 7.55
#